data_AF-A0A235BYU6-F1
#
_entry.id   AF-A0A235BYU6-F1
#
_cell.length_a   1.000
_cell.length_b   1.000
_cell.length_c   1.000
_cell.angle_alpha   90.00
_cell.angle_beta   90.00
_cell.angle_gamma   90.00
#
_symmetry.space_group_name_H-M   'P 1'
#
loop_
_entity.id
_entity.type
_entity.pdbx_description
1 polymer ?
#
loop_
_entity_poly.entity_id
_entity_poly.type
_entity_poly.pdbx_seq_one_letter_code
_entity_poly.pdbx_strand_id
1 'polypeptide(L)'
;MRSPLTGKMAIYYESYSVHTTTPAATAPDLNTLETRITNDLYTQQVDGFCDGILAIQGVTQDIYKPRLWIASEQPTLEARFGERLIAPAIVIALIYAITIIAAAIIAVVVVYMLSQSFMTLSEYVLQPPSYTGGTTADPTTFDNWSEYYTYQSTLYWYVCPKCGAGFGLKSEYATPEDVPQSIIDAYNEHVEICLGVPKGARTRDFLLWVAIVAVAGLGGLYIVGKVIEARPWR
;
A
#
# COMPACT_ATOMS: atom_id res chain seq x y z
N MET A 1 21.40 39.67 26.38
CA MET A 1 22.31 39.95 25.23
C MET A 1 21.56 39.61 23.94
N ARG A 2 21.96 40.11 22.77
CA ARG A 2 21.35 39.62 21.50
C ARG A 2 21.89 38.21 21.18
N SER A 3 21.01 37.36 20.67
CA SER A 3 21.31 36.03 20.12
C SER A 3 22.24 36.15 18.92
N PRO A 4 23.45 35.53 18.91
CA PRO A 4 24.31 35.48 17.73
C PRO A 4 23.66 34.70 16.59
N LEU A 5 22.70 33.83 16.90
CA LEU A 5 22.04 32.97 15.94
C LEU A 5 20.73 33.57 15.38
N THR A 6 19.96 34.27 16.20
CA THR A 6 18.62 34.79 15.83
C THR A 6 18.53 36.32 15.82
N GLY A 7 19.52 37.03 16.36
CA GLY A 7 19.54 38.50 16.47
C GLY A 7 18.55 39.10 17.49
N LYS A 8 17.71 38.27 18.13
CA LYS A 8 16.71 38.67 19.14
C LYS A 8 17.33 38.79 20.52
N MET A 9 16.67 39.49 21.45
CA MET A 9 17.14 39.50 22.85
C MET A 9 16.89 38.14 23.50
N ALA A 10 17.92 37.59 24.13
CA ALA A 10 17.86 36.33 24.85
C ALA A 10 18.50 36.46 26.25
N ILE A 11 17.96 35.71 27.20
CA ILE A 11 18.56 35.46 28.51
C ILE A 11 19.51 34.28 28.35
N TYR A 12 20.72 34.40 28.86
CA TYR A 12 21.74 33.35 28.79
C TYR A 12 22.03 32.80 30.18
N TYR A 13 22.22 31.48 30.24
CA TYR A 13 22.75 30.79 31.40
C TYR A 13 24.19 30.41 31.15
N GLU A 14 24.99 30.59 32.19
CA GLU A 14 26.38 30.17 32.19
C GLU A 14 26.47 28.66 32.42
N SER A 15 27.26 27.98 31.59
CA SER A 15 27.56 26.56 31.67
C SER A 15 29.06 26.35 31.56
N TYR A 16 29.54 25.30 32.23
CA TYR A 16 30.93 24.92 32.22
C TYR A 16 31.07 23.44 31.92
N SER A 17 32.01 23.12 31.04
CA SER A 17 32.53 21.76 30.89
C SER A 17 33.98 21.76 31.35
N VAL A 18 34.44 20.67 31.96
CA VAL A 18 35.83 20.51 32.38
C VAL A 18 36.45 19.40 31.56
N HIS A 19 37.48 19.75 30.79
CA HIS A 19 38.23 18.81 29.97
C HIS A 19 39.64 18.68 30.52
N THR A 20 40.12 17.44 30.60
CA THR A 20 41.50 17.14 31.02
C THR A 20 42.23 16.48 29.86
N THR A 21 43.44 16.92 29.59
CA THR A 21 44.27 16.37 28.51
C THR A 21 45.70 16.16 28.99
N THR A 22 46.44 15.26 28.33
CA THR A 22 47.89 15.15 28.55
C THR A 22 48.59 16.45 28.15
N PRO A 23 49.65 16.88 28.86
CA PRO A 23 50.36 18.11 28.56
C PRO A 23 50.91 18.09 27.13
N ALA A 24 50.61 19.13 26.37
CA ALA A 24 51.16 19.30 25.04
C ALA A 24 52.53 20.00 25.11
N ALA A 25 53.44 19.69 24.18
CA ALA A 25 54.75 20.34 24.10
C ALA A 25 54.65 21.86 23.83
N THR A 26 53.52 22.29 23.26
CA THR A 26 53.19 23.69 23.03
C THR A 26 51.80 23.97 23.58
N ALA A 27 51.66 25.04 24.37
CA ALA A 27 50.36 25.48 24.86
C ALA A 27 49.42 25.78 23.68
N PRO A 28 48.16 25.31 23.69
CA PRO A 28 47.22 25.61 22.63
C PRO A 28 46.82 27.09 22.67
N ASP A 29 46.59 27.67 21.50
CA ASP A 29 46.05 29.02 21.38
C ASP A 29 44.59 29.05 21.88
N LEU A 30 44.40 29.66 23.05
CA LEU A 30 43.10 29.75 23.71
C LEU A 30 42.08 30.55 22.87
N ASN A 31 42.51 31.55 22.11
CA ASN A 31 41.61 32.34 21.25
C ASN A 31 41.09 31.50 20.08
N THR A 32 41.98 30.68 19.49
CA THR A 32 41.59 29.73 18.45
C THR A 32 40.63 28.67 19.01
N LEU A 33 40.86 28.17 20.23
CA LEU A 33 39.95 27.22 20.87
C LEU A 33 38.58 27.84 21.17
N GLU A 34 38.54 29.07 21.69
CA GLU A 34 37.29 29.81 21.94
C GLU A 34 36.48 29.98 20.65
N THR A 35 37.16 30.40 19.57
CA THR A 35 36.54 30.56 18.26
C THR A 35 35.99 29.24 17.72
N ARG A 36 36.73 28.14 17.88
CA ARG A 36 36.27 26.80 17.48
C ARG A 36 35.04 26.35 18.26
N ILE A 37 35.06 26.48 19.59
CA ILE A 37 33.92 26.09 20.43
C ILE A 37 32.67 26.92 20.07
N THR A 38 32.82 28.22 19.85
CA THR A 38 31.71 29.09 19.41
C THR A 38 31.18 28.66 18.04
N ASN A 39 32.05 28.33 17.09
CA ASN A 39 31.65 27.83 15.78
C ASN A 39 31.00 26.44 15.86
N ASP A 40 31.43 25.59 16.79
CA ASP A 40 30.83 24.27 17.02
C ASP A 40 29.42 24.42 17.59
N LEU A 41 29.20 25.33 18.55
CA LEU A 41 27.86 25.66 19.04
C LEU A 41 26.96 26.17 17.92
N TYR A 42 27.48 27.06 17.07
CA TYR A 42 26.75 27.55 15.90
C TYR A 42 26.38 26.42 14.92
N THR A 43 27.35 25.55 14.60
CA THR A 43 27.16 24.39 13.72
C THR A 43 26.14 23.40 14.28
N GLN A 44 26.23 23.13 15.59
CA GLN A 44 25.29 22.28 16.32
C GLN A 44 23.95 22.95 16.58
N GLN A 45 23.74 24.16 16.05
CA GLN A 45 22.49 24.87 16.13
C GLN A 45 22.09 25.23 17.57
N VAL A 46 23.06 25.36 18.46
CA VAL A 46 22.87 25.82 19.84
C VAL A 46 23.04 27.33 19.87
N ASP A 47 22.03 28.05 20.37
CA ASP A 47 22.14 29.49 20.57
C ASP A 47 23.03 29.75 21.79
N GLY A 48 24.31 29.94 21.54
CA GLY A 48 25.31 30.14 22.58
C GLY A 48 26.66 30.55 22.03
N PHE A 49 27.55 30.94 22.93
CA PHE A 49 28.92 31.33 22.61
C PHE A 49 29.86 30.98 23.77
N CYS A 50 31.15 30.83 23.45
CA CYS A 50 32.22 30.76 24.43
C CYS A 50 32.83 32.15 24.57
N ASP A 51 33.02 32.66 25.79
CA ASP A 51 33.57 34.01 26.03
C ASP A 51 34.93 33.98 26.78
N GLY A 52 35.45 32.77 26.99
CA GLY A 52 36.75 32.55 27.60
C GLY A 52 36.98 31.10 27.97
N ILE A 53 38.25 30.74 28.07
CA ILE A 53 38.68 29.41 28.49
C ILE A 53 39.67 29.57 29.63
N LEU A 54 39.34 29.04 30.80
CA LEU A 54 40.29 28.92 31.89
C LEU A 54 41.17 27.69 31.63
N ALA A 55 42.46 27.90 31.43
CA ALA A 55 43.45 26.84 31.30
C ALA A 55 44.32 26.76 32.55
N ILE A 56 44.44 25.56 33.12
CA ILE A 56 45.36 25.25 34.22
C ILE A 56 46.35 24.23 33.70
N GLN A 57 47.60 24.65 33.53
CA GLN A 57 48.68 23.78 33.05
C GLN A 57 49.33 23.05 34.23
N GLY A 58 49.41 21.73 34.12
CA GLY A 58 49.95 20.87 35.17
C GLY A 58 51.11 20.03 34.66
N VAL A 59 51.90 19.50 35.60
CA VAL A 59 53.06 18.64 35.27
C VAL A 59 52.63 17.34 34.61
N THR A 60 51.44 16.83 34.97
CA THR A 60 50.91 15.55 34.48
C THR A 60 49.71 15.70 33.56
N GLN A 61 48.93 16.78 33.70
CA GLN A 61 47.70 17.03 32.95
C GLN A 61 47.41 18.53 32.86
N ASP A 62 46.87 18.94 31.71
CA ASP A 62 46.29 20.27 31.53
C ASP A 62 44.77 20.18 31.70
N ILE A 63 44.18 21.19 32.34
CA ILE A 63 42.74 21.30 32.57
C ILE A 63 42.22 22.52 31.83
N TYR A 64 41.24 22.32 30.96
CA TYR A 64 40.54 23.38 30.22
C TYR A 64 39.09 23.45 30.70
N LYS A 65 38.68 24.64 31.10
CA LYS A 65 37.30 24.96 31.51
C LYS A 65 36.76 26.11 30.65
N PRO A 66 36.16 25.81 29.48
CA PRO A 66 35.44 26.81 28.70
C PRO A 66 34.24 27.36 29.49
N ARG A 67 34.05 28.67 29.40
CA ARG A 67 32.89 29.39 29.92
C ARG A 67 31.90 29.59 28.76
N LEU A 68 30.83 28.82 28.79
CA LEU A 68 29.81 28.80 27.75
C LEU A 68 28.58 29.56 28.22
N TRP A 69 28.04 30.42 27.35
CA TRP A 69 26.77 31.09 27.56
C TRP A 69 25.75 30.48 26.62
N ILE A 70 24.72 29.84 27.16
CA ILE A 70 23.67 29.16 26.39
C ILE A 70 22.34 29.89 26.63
N ALA A 71 21.63 30.21 25.55
CA ALA A 71 20.32 30.86 25.64
C ALA A 71 19.30 29.97 26.37
N SER A 72 18.53 30.59 27.26
CA SER A 72 17.41 30.02 28.01
C SER A 72 16.36 29.37 27.11
N GLU A 73 16.14 29.93 25.94
CA GLU A 73 15.25 29.42 24.91
C GLU A 73 16.06 29.10 23.66
N GLN A 74 16.00 27.86 23.22
CA GLN A 74 16.61 27.45 21.96
C GLN A 74 15.63 27.76 20.82
N PRO A 75 16.11 28.27 19.68
CA PRO A 75 15.22 28.54 18.55
C PRO A 75 14.58 27.23 18.08
N THR A 76 13.26 27.13 18.23
CA THR A 76 12.47 26.09 17.60
C THR A 76 12.61 26.18 16.09
N LEU A 77 12.43 25.06 15.38
CA LEU A 77 12.50 24.99 13.91
C LEU A 77 11.63 26.07 13.24
N GLU A 78 10.52 26.46 13.87
CA GLU A 78 9.59 27.51 13.40
C GLU A 78 10.22 28.91 13.35
N ALA A 79 11.13 29.24 14.27
CA ALA A 79 11.76 30.56 14.30
C ALA A 79 12.89 30.72 13.28
N ARG A 80 13.44 29.61 12.75
CA ARG A 80 14.55 29.59 11.78
C ARG A 80 14.10 29.64 10.33
N PHE A 81 12.94 29.07 10.02
CA PHE A 81 12.43 29.00 8.66
C PHE A 81 11.25 29.96 8.51
N GLY A 82 11.54 31.26 8.42
CA GLY A 82 10.56 32.20 7.88
C GLY A 82 9.93 31.61 6.60
N GLU A 83 8.61 31.40 6.64
CA GLU A 83 7.74 31.02 5.52
C GLU A 83 8.06 29.73 4.73
N ARG A 84 8.87 28.78 5.25
CA ARG A 84 9.22 27.55 4.50
C ARG A 84 8.82 26.22 5.16
N LEU A 85 7.70 26.19 5.88
CA LEU A 85 7.01 24.96 6.29
C LEU A 85 6.24 24.27 5.14
N ILE A 86 6.42 24.73 3.89
CA ILE A 86 5.72 24.20 2.72
C ILE A 86 6.17 22.76 2.42
N ALA A 87 7.42 22.38 2.68
CA ALA A 87 7.94 21.06 2.27
C ALA A 87 7.35 19.85 3.04
N PRO A 88 7.25 19.84 4.39
CA PRO A 88 6.70 18.69 5.12
C PRO A 88 5.18 18.58 4.93
N ALA A 89 4.47 19.71 4.91
CA ALA A 89 3.02 19.76 4.72
C ALA A 89 2.62 19.27 3.32
N ILE A 90 3.37 19.65 2.27
CA ILE A 90 3.17 19.13 0.91
C ILE A 90 3.42 17.63 0.86
N VAL A 91 4.50 17.12 1.48
CA VAL A 91 4.80 15.68 1.48
C VAL A 91 3.69 14.87 2.16
N ILE A 92 3.17 15.35 3.30
CA ILE A 92 2.04 14.71 3.99
C ILE A 92 0.77 14.78 3.15
N ALA A 93 0.46 15.93 2.54
CA ALA A 93 -0.70 16.06 1.64
C ALA A 93 -0.61 15.14 0.41
N LEU A 94 0.59 14.96 -0.14
CA LEU A 94 0.85 14.05 -1.27
C LEU A 94 0.67 12.59 -0.88
N ILE A 95 1.17 12.19 0.28
CA ILE A 95 0.94 10.84 0.82
C ILE A 95 -0.56 10.61 1.00
N TYR A 96 -1.27 11.56 1.60
CA TYR A 96 -2.71 11.48 1.83
C TYR A 96 -3.50 11.34 0.52
N ALA A 97 -3.15 12.15 -0.49
CA ALA A 97 -3.76 12.10 -1.82
C ALA A 97 -3.51 10.75 -2.51
N ILE A 98 -2.28 10.21 -2.44
CA ILE A 98 -1.94 8.90 -3.01
C ILE A 98 -2.74 7.78 -2.33
N THR A 99 -2.90 7.82 -1.00
CA THR A 99 -3.72 6.82 -0.29
C THR A 99 -5.20 6.89 -0.67
N ILE A 100 -5.77 8.08 -0.86
CA ILE A 100 -7.17 8.23 -1.31
C ILE A 100 -7.34 7.65 -2.72
N ILE A 101 -6.41 7.96 -3.63
CA ILE A 101 -6.43 7.44 -5.01
C ILE A 101 -6.32 5.91 -5.00
N ALA A 102 -5.41 5.34 -4.20
CA ALA A 102 -5.27 3.91 -4.06
C ALA A 102 -6.54 3.24 -3.50
N ALA A 103 -7.17 3.84 -2.48
CA ALA A 103 -8.42 3.35 -1.93
C ALA A 103 -9.57 3.40 -2.95
N ALA A 104 -9.65 4.46 -3.76
CA ALA A 104 -10.63 4.58 -4.84
C ALA A 104 -10.42 3.51 -5.93
N ILE A 105 -9.16 3.25 -6.34
CA ILE A 105 -8.82 2.19 -7.29
C ILE A 105 -9.21 0.82 -6.73
N ILE A 106 -8.89 0.54 -5.47
CA ILE A 106 -9.28 -0.72 -4.81
C ILE A 106 -10.80 -0.87 -4.80
N ALA A 107 -11.55 0.19 -4.44
CA ALA A 107 -13.00 0.17 -4.45
C ALA A 107 -13.56 -0.10 -5.86
N VAL A 108 -13.01 0.54 -6.89
CA VAL A 108 -13.41 0.31 -8.29
C VAL A 108 -13.10 -1.12 -8.72
N VAL A 109 -11.92 -1.66 -8.38
CA VAL A 109 -11.55 -3.05 -8.70
C VAL A 109 -12.47 -4.04 -7.98
N VAL A 110 -12.78 -3.81 -6.70
CA VAL A 110 -13.71 -4.65 -5.95
C VAL A 110 -15.11 -4.56 -6.52
N VAL A 111 -15.62 -3.37 -6.86
CA VAL A 111 -16.94 -3.21 -7.50
C VAL A 111 -16.98 -3.84 -8.88
N TYR A 112 -15.92 -3.73 -9.68
CA TYR A 112 -15.82 -4.36 -10.99
C TYR A 112 -15.77 -5.90 -10.87
N MET A 113 -14.99 -6.43 -9.93
CA MET A 113 -14.97 -7.86 -9.64
C MET A 113 -16.33 -8.34 -9.14
N LEU A 114 -16.98 -7.59 -8.24
CA LEU A 114 -18.31 -7.91 -7.75
C LEU A 114 -19.36 -7.80 -8.86
N SER A 115 -19.31 -6.83 -9.77
CA SER A 115 -20.29 -6.69 -10.86
C SER A 115 -20.17 -7.80 -11.91
N GLN A 116 -18.94 -8.23 -12.24
CA GLN A 116 -18.68 -9.45 -13.01
C GLN A 116 -19.19 -10.69 -12.26
N SER A 117 -19.04 -10.70 -10.94
CA SER A 117 -19.49 -11.80 -10.08
C SER A 117 -21.00 -11.77 -9.84
N PHE A 118 -21.71 -10.65 -9.97
CA PHE A 118 -23.14 -10.55 -9.70
C PHE A 118 -23.98 -11.13 -10.86
N MET A 119 -23.54 -10.94 -12.12
CA MET A 119 -24.16 -11.62 -13.25
C MET A 119 -24.02 -13.14 -13.16
N THR A 120 -22.90 -13.63 -12.60
CA THR A 120 -22.73 -15.05 -12.30
C THR A 120 -23.44 -15.45 -11.00
N LEU A 121 -23.42 -14.66 -9.92
CA LEU A 121 -24.04 -15.02 -8.64
C LEU A 121 -25.56 -15.20 -8.75
N SER A 122 -26.26 -14.41 -9.57
CA SER A 122 -27.70 -14.62 -9.80
C SER A 122 -28.01 -15.96 -10.48
N GLU A 123 -27.09 -16.48 -11.31
CA GLU A 123 -27.19 -17.83 -11.88
C GLU A 123 -26.76 -18.91 -10.88
N TYR A 124 -25.83 -18.62 -9.97
CA TYR A 124 -25.28 -19.57 -8.99
C TYR A 124 -26.11 -19.75 -7.71
N VAL A 125 -26.92 -18.76 -7.31
CA VAL A 125 -27.68 -18.80 -6.05
C VAL A 125 -29.12 -19.33 -6.22
N LEU A 126 -29.67 -19.30 -7.44
CA LEU A 126 -31.12 -19.51 -7.64
C LEU A 126 -31.53 -20.81 -8.33
N GLN A 127 -30.62 -21.68 -8.78
CA GLN A 127 -31.03 -22.96 -9.36
C GLN A 127 -30.30 -24.15 -8.76
N PRO A 128 -31.01 -25.17 -8.22
CA PRO A 128 -30.42 -26.51 -8.17
C PRO A 128 -29.95 -26.89 -9.59
N PRO A 129 -28.90 -27.70 -9.77
CA PRO A 129 -28.32 -27.97 -11.08
C PRO A 129 -29.25 -28.89 -11.89
N SER A 130 -30.40 -28.39 -12.32
CA SER A 130 -31.24 -29.06 -13.31
C SER A 130 -30.69 -28.68 -14.69
N TYR A 131 -29.93 -29.59 -15.28
CA TYR A 131 -29.46 -29.40 -16.65
C TYR A 131 -30.66 -29.55 -17.58
N THR A 132 -31.03 -28.50 -18.31
CA THR A 132 -32.14 -28.57 -19.26
C THR A 132 -31.58 -28.82 -20.65
N GLY A 133 -31.98 -29.92 -21.28
CA GLY A 133 -31.59 -30.33 -22.63
C GLY A 133 -32.79 -30.69 -23.50
N GLY A 134 -32.52 -31.36 -24.62
CA GLY A 134 -33.55 -31.68 -25.61
C GLY A 134 -33.66 -30.62 -26.70
N THR A 135 -34.76 -30.67 -27.43
CA THR A 135 -35.04 -29.68 -28.48
C THR A 135 -35.85 -28.52 -27.89
N THR A 136 -35.91 -27.40 -28.61
CA THR A 136 -36.78 -26.27 -28.22
C THR A 136 -38.26 -26.66 -28.13
N ALA A 137 -38.68 -27.71 -28.83
CA ALA A 137 -40.05 -28.23 -28.82
C ALA A 137 -40.31 -29.23 -27.68
N ASP A 138 -39.27 -29.91 -27.19
CA ASP A 138 -39.38 -30.95 -26.15
C ASP A 138 -38.20 -30.88 -25.17
N PRO A 139 -38.25 -29.95 -24.21
CA PRO A 139 -37.19 -29.79 -23.21
C PRO A 139 -37.28 -30.88 -22.13
N THR A 140 -36.16 -31.53 -21.85
CA THR A 140 -36.01 -32.52 -20.77
C THR A 140 -35.04 -31.99 -19.71
N THR A 141 -35.34 -32.22 -18.43
CA THR A 141 -34.47 -31.82 -17.31
C THR A 141 -33.74 -33.05 -16.75
N PHE A 142 -32.48 -32.86 -16.38
CA PHE A 142 -31.59 -33.91 -15.88
C PHE A 142 -30.95 -33.49 -14.55
N ASP A 143 -30.83 -34.46 -13.65
CA ASP A 143 -30.27 -34.23 -12.31
C ASP A 143 -28.74 -34.26 -12.28
N ASN A 144 -28.10 -34.80 -13.32
CA ASN A 144 -26.64 -34.91 -13.38
C ASN A 144 -26.09 -34.60 -14.78
N TRP A 145 -24.86 -34.08 -14.80
CA TRP A 145 -24.18 -33.66 -16.02
C TRP A 145 -23.93 -34.79 -17.01
N SER A 146 -23.59 -35.99 -16.50
CA SER A 146 -23.26 -37.12 -17.36
C SER A 146 -24.47 -37.54 -18.19
N GLU A 147 -25.63 -37.64 -17.55
CA GLU A 147 -26.88 -38.02 -18.18
C GLU A 147 -27.34 -36.96 -19.19
N TYR A 148 -27.28 -35.68 -18.81
CA TYR A 148 -27.54 -34.57 -19.72
C TYR A 148 -26.62 -34.61 -20.96
N TYR A 149 -25.31 -34.73 -20.75
CA TYR A 149 -24.34 -34.70 -21.84
C TYR A 149 -24.52 -35.92 -22.76
N THR A 150 -24.70 -37.11 -22.19
CA THR A 150 -25.00 -38.33 -22.95
C THR A 150 -26.27 -38.17 -23.77
N TYR A 151 -27.35 -37.64 -23.17
CA TYR A 151 -28.60 -37.40 -23.88
C TYR A 151 -28.42 -36.42 -25.05
N GLN A 152 -27.74 -35.29 -24.82
CA GLN A 152 -27.45 -34.33 -25.89
C GLN A 152 -26.61 -34.94 -27.02
N SER A 153 -25.60 -35.76 -26.69
CA SER A 153 -24.79 -36.47 -27.70
C SER A 153 -25.57 -37.53 -28.47
N THR A 154 -26.73 -37.97 -27.97
CA THR A 154 -27.62 -38.84 -28.75
C THR A 154 -28.41 -38.05 -29.80
N LEU A 155 -28.81 -36.82 -29.49
CA LEU A 155 -29.67 -35.98 -30.34
C LEU A 155 -28.92 -35.14 -31.38
N TYR A 156 -27.70 -34.70 -31.07
CA TYR A 156 -26.93 -33.77 -31.89
C TYR A 156 -25.61 -34.38 -32.35
N TRP A 157 -25.14 -34.00 -33.54
CA TRP A 157 -23.83 -34.40 -34.06
C TRP A 157 -22.67 -33.73 -33.33
N TYR A 158 -22.84 -32.46 -32.96
CA TYR A 158 -21.82 -31.67 -32.28
C TYR A 158 -22.36 -31.17 -30.95
N VAL A 159 -21.68 -31.52 -29.85
CA VAL A 159 -22.11 -31.12 -28.50
C VAL A 159 -20.95 -30.49 -27.76
N CYS A 160 -21.13 -29.26 -27.29
CA CYS A 160 -20.08 -28.53 -26.59
C CYS A 160 -19.67 -29.26 -25.30
N PRO A 161 -18.38 -29.63 -25.11
CA PRO A 161 -17.93 -30.35 -23.92
C PRO A 161 -17.99 -29.52 -22.64
N LYS A 162 -18.12 -28.19 -22.77
CA LYS A 162 -18.13 -27.25 -21.64
C LYS A 162 -19.54 -27.01 -21.10
N CYS A 163 -20.54 -26.85 -21.97
CA CYS A 163 -21.92 -26.49 -21.60
C CYS A 163 -23.01 -27.46 -22.12
N GLY A 164 -22.65 -28.41 -22.98
CA GLY A 164 -23.55 -29.43 -23.53
C GLY A 164 -24.58 -28.88 -24.53
N ALA A 165 -24.40 -27.64 -24.98
CA ALA A 165 -25.16 -27.09 -26.11
C ALA A 165 -24.96 -27.97 -27.35
N GLY A 166 -26.07 -28.40 -27.95
CA GLY A 166 -26.10 -29.25 -29.14
C GLY A 166 -26.27 -28.46 -30.43
N PHE A 167 -25.57 -28.89 -31.48
CA PHE A 167 -25.56 -28.30 -32.81
C PHE A 167 -25.69 -29.42 -33.85
N GLY A 168 -26.52 -29.17 -34.88
CA GLY A 168 -26.82 -30.15 -35.94
C GLY A 168 -27.62 -31.34 -35.42
N LEU A 169 -28.96 -31.23 -35.43
CA LEU A 169 -29.86 -32.30 -35.01
C LEU A 169 -29.70 -33.53 -35.92
N LYS A 170 -29.54 -34.72 -35.34
CA LYS A 170 -29.44 -35.97 -36.11
C LYS A 170 -30.75 -36.35 -36.82
N SER A 171 -31.88 -35.79 -36.38
CA SER A 171 -33.16 -35.93 -37.08
C SER A 171 -33.22 -35.11 -38.37
N GLU A 172 -32.41 -34.05 -38.48
CA GLU A 172 -32.34 -33.18 -39.66
C GLU A 172 -31.21 -33.58 -40.60
N TYR A 173 -30.09 -34.06 -40.04
CA TYR A 173 -28.89 -34.43 -40.76
C TYR A 173 -28.57 -35.90 -40.51
N ALA A 174 -28.59 -36.72 -41.56
CA ALA A 174 -28.45 -38.18 -41.43
C ALA A 174 -27.02 -38.60 -41.07
N THR A 175 -26.02 -37.84 -41.51
CA THR A 175 -24.60 -38.01 -41.16
C THR A 175 -23.98 -36.69 -40.71
N PRO A 176 -22.84 -36.69 -39.98
CA PRO A 176 -22.21 -35.45 -39.53
C PRO A 176 -21.66 -34.60 -40.69
N GLU A 177 -21.43 -35.18 -41.86
CA GLU A 177 -21.01 -34.48 -43.09
C GLU A 177 -22.15 -33.68 -43.72
N ASP A 178 -23.41 -34.05 -43.45
CA ASP A 178 -24.59 -33.33 -43.95
C ASP A 178 -24.84 -32.01 -43.19
N VAL A 179 -24.15 -31.79 -42.07
CA VAL A 179 -24.30 -30.59 -41.26
C VAL A 179 -23.66 -29.38 -41.98
N PRO A 180 -24.43 -28.30 -42.25
CA PRO A 180 -23.92 -27.12 -42.93
C PRO A 180 -22.71 -26.51 -42.21
N GLN A 181 -21.74 -26.04 -42.98
CA GLN A 181 -20.52 -25.42 -42.44
C GLN A 181 -20.83 -24.25 -41.49
N SER A 182 -21.90 -23.49 -41.73
CA SER A 182 -22.33 -22.40 -40.84
C SER A 182 -22.68 -22.86 -39.42
N ILE A 183 -23.21 -24.08 -39.27
CA ILE A 183 -23.51 -24.68 -37.96
C ILE A 183 -22.23 -25.17 -37.29
N ILE A 184 -21.32 -25.75 -38.08
CA ILE A 184 -20.01 -26.20 -37.60
C ILE A 184 -19.18 -25.00 -37.11
N ASP A 185 -19.18 -23.90 -37.86
CA ASP A 185 -18.51 -22.65 -37.49
C ASP A 185 -19.11 -22.06 -36.21
N ALA A 186 -20.45 -22.04 -36.09
CA ALA A 186 -21.12 -21.62 -34.86
C ALA A 186 -20.80 -22.51 -33.66
N TYR A 187 -20.68 -23.83 -33.86
CA TYR A 187 -20.21 -24.75 -32.83
C TYR A 187 -18.77 -24.43 -32.41
N ASN A 188 -17.86 -24.23 -33.36
CA ASN A 188 -16.46 -23.93 -33.07
C ASN A 188 -16.29 -22.59 -32.35
N GLU A 189 -16.96 -21.54 -32.82
CA GLU A 189 -16.99 -20.21 -32.17
C GLU A 189 -17.55 -20.34 -30.75
N HIS A 190 -18.66 -21.06 -30.58
CA HIS A 190 -19.24 -21.31 -29.27
C HIS A 190 -18.26 -22.03 -28.35
N VAL A 191 -17.60 -23.11 -28.80
CA VAL A 191 -16.64 -23.85 -27.98
C VAL A 191 -15.47 -22.97 -27.54
N GLU A 192 -15.01 -22.06 -28.39
CA GLU A 192 -13.94 -21.10 -28.07
C GLU A 192 -14.35 -20.17 -26.92
N ILE A 193 -15.51 -19.52 -27.02
CA ILE A 193 -15.96 -18.49 -26.07
C ILE A 193 -16.70 -19.06 -24.86
N CYS A 194 -17.17 -20.31 -24.91
CA CYS A 194 -17.99 -20.89 -23.86
C CYS A 194 -17.19 -21.04 -22.55
N LEU A 195 -17.77 -20.50 -21.47
CA LEU A 195 -17.22 -20.54 -20.11
C LEU A 195 -17.55 -21.86 -19.37
N GLY A 196 -18.47 -22.65 -19.92
CA GLY A 196 -18.93 -23.93 -19.37
C GLY A 196 -19.97 -23.80 -18.26
N VAL A 197 -20.55 -24.93 -17.86
CA VAL A 197 -21.52 -24.94 -16.74
C VAL A 197 -20.77 -24.83 -15.41
N PRO A 198 -21.26 -23.98 -14.47
CA PRO A 198 -20.77 -23.95 -13.11
C PRO A 198 -20.70 -25.33 -12.46
N LYS A 199 -19.49 -25.86 -12.25
CA LYS A 199 -19.29 -27.06 -11.43
C LYS A 199 -19.40 -26.64 -9.96
N GLY A 200 -20.48 -27.05 -9.29
CA GLY A 200 -21.00 -26.54 -8.01
C GLY A 200 -20.11 -26.61 -6.74
N ALA A 201 -18.79 -26.56 -6.83
CA ALA A 201 -17.89 -26.47 -5.69
C ALA A 201 -17.19 -25.09 -5.54
N ARG A 202 -17.14 -24.28 -6.61
CA ARG A 202 -16.37 -23.02 -6.61
C ARG A 202 -17.00 -21.86 -5.85
N THR A 203 -18.31 -21.88 -5.57
CA THR A 203 -19.01 -20.78 -4.90
C THR A 203 -18.57 -20.60 -3.46
N ARG A 204 -18.32 -21.70 -2.74
CA ARG A 204 -17.83 -21.63 -1.36
C ARG A 204 -16.42 -21.06 -1.31
N ASP A 205 -15.54 -21.49 -2.21
CA ASP A 205 -14.15 -21.02 -2.26
C ASP A 205 -14.07 -19.55 -2.71
N PHE A 206 -14.93 -19.13 -3.64
CA PHE A 206 -15.03 -17.75 -4.07
C PHE A 206 -15.56 -16.83 -2.96
N LEU A 207 -16.65 -17.22 -2.26
CA LEU A 207 -17.18 -16.45 -1.13
C LEU A 207 -16.19 -16.38 0.03
N LEU A 208 -15.46 -17.47 0.29
CA LEU A 208 -14.39 -17.50 1.29
C LEU A 208 -13.26 -16.54 0.90
N TRP A 209 -12.85 -16.53 -0.38
CA TRP A 209 -11.82 -15.63 -0.87
C TRP A 209 -12.24 -14.15 -0.80
N VAL A 210 -13.48 -13.82 -1.19
CA VAL A 210 -14.04 -12.47 -1.06
C VAL A 210 -14.08 -12.04 0.41
N ALA A 211 -14.49 -12.93 1.32
CA ALA A 211 -14.48 -12.65 2.75
C ALA A 211 -13.05 -12.42 3.29
N ILE A 212 -12.07 -13.22 2.86
CA ILE A 212 -10.66 -13.06 3.23
C ILE A 212 -10.13 -11.70 2.74
N VAL A 213 -10.40 -11.32 1.49
CA VAL A 213 -9.95 -10.04 0.91
C VAL A 213 -10.61 -8.86 1.62
N ALA A 214 -11.91 -8.95 1.94
CA ALA A 214 -12.61 -7.90 2.68
C ALA A 214 -12.04 -7.73 4.10
N VAL A 215 -11.80 -8.83 4.82
CA VAL A 215 -11.22 -8.81 6.18
C VAL A 215 -9.77 -8.32 6.14
N ALA A 216 -8.96 -8.75 5.19
CA ALA A 216 -7.57 -8.30 5.03
C ALA A 216 -7.49 -6.81 4.63
N GLY A 217 -8.38 -6.35 3.74
CA GLY A 217 -8.45 -4.96 3.32
C GLY A 217 -8.90 -4.02 4.45
N LEU A 218 -9.98 -4.37 5.16
CA LEU A 218 -10.47 -3.60 6.30
C LEU A 218 -9.49 -3.66 7.49
N GLY A 219 -8.88 -4.82 7.74
CA GLY A 219 -7.86 -4.99 8.77
C GLY A 219 -6.59 -4.20 8.48
N GLY A 220 -6.13 -4.17 7.23
CA GLY A 220 -5.00 -3.35 6.79
C GLY A 220 -5.26 -1.86 6.98
N LEU A 221 -6.45 -1.38 6.59
CA LEU A 221 -6.87 0.01 6.81
C LEU A 221 -6.91 0.38 8.30
N TYR A 222 -7.41 -0.53 9.16
CA TYR A 222 -7.44 -0.33 10.60
C TYR A 222 -6.03 -0.23 11.20
N ILE A 223 -5.11 -1.11 10.81
CA ILE A 223 -3.72 -1.09 11.28
C ILE A 223 -3.01 0.19 10.84
N VAL A 224 -3.16 0.61 9.58
CA VAL A 224 -2.58 1.87 9.08
C VAL A 224 -3.12 3.06 9.87
N GLY A 225 -4.43 3.13 10.11
CA GLY A 225 -5.04 4.17 10.93
C GLY A 225 -4.47 4.22 12.35
N LYS A 226 -4.31 3.04 12.99
CA LYS A 226 -3.70 2.92 14.32
C LYS A 226 -2.23 3.34 14.36
N VAL A 227 -1.45 3.03 13.33
CA VAL A 227 -0.02 3.42 13.26
C VAL A 227 0.14 4.93 13.07
N ILE A 228 -0.77 5.57 12.33
CA ILE A 228 -0.79 7.03 12.17
C ILE A 228 -1.17 7.72 13.49
N GLU A 229 -2.15 7.17 14.22
CA GLU A 229 -2.60 7.69 15.51
C GLU A 229 -1.57 7.46 16.64
N ALA A 230 -0.81 6.35 16.57
CA ALA A 230 0.16 5.95 17.58
C ALA A 230 1.53 6.64 17.46
N ARG A 231 1.76 7.48 16.44
CA ARG A 231 2.92 8.38 16.42
C ARG A 231 2.52 9.69 17.08
N PRO A 232 2.79 9.89 18.39
CA PRO A 232 2.65 11.21 18.97
C PRO A 232 3.55 12.15 18.20
N TRP A 233 2.95 13.19 17.64
CA TRP A 233 3.63 14.31 16.99
C TRP A 233 4.74 14.80 17.94
N ARG A 234 5.99 14.48 17.59
CA ARG A 234 7.22 14.97 18.22
C ARG A 234 8.08 15.56 17.13
#